data_AF-A0A397JE33-F1
#
_entry.id   AF-A0A397JE33-F1
#
_cell.length_a   1.000
_cell.length_b   1.000
_cell.length_c   1.000
_cell.angle_alpha   90.00
_cell.angle_beta   90.00
_cell.angle_gamma   90.00
#
_symmetry.space_group_name_H-M   'P 1'
#
loop_
_entity.id
_entity.type
_entity.pdbx_description
1 polymer ?
#
loop_
_entity_poly.entity_id
_entity_poly.type
_entity_poly.pdbx_seq_one_letter_code
_entity_poly.pdbx_strand_id
1 'polypeptide(L)'
;MNSCMDWILDQVIKKLPGGGYQEFQEQSEQSKQKKNNTAMKYSTVTRIIITILFIVAHVTQAYRIAVLHTFASICKIYVTDCNGKVIRNSGRKECSSGSGVKFDIWDQAPDLYCVHVYPLTVPKDNRYLMITKEDACISIDGTLFSWSMKSKPTKDCFG
;
A
#
# COMPACT_ATOMS: atom_id res chain seq x y z
N MET A 1 37.71 56.60 -38.02
CA MET A 1 38.24 56.29 -36.67
C MET A 1 37.83 54.87 -36.33
N ASN A 2 38.68 53.87 -36.61
CA ASN A 2 38.56 52.47 -36.15
C ASN A 2 39.79 51.67 -36.62
N SER A 3 41.00 52.16 -36.36
CA SER A 3 42.24 51.53 -36.87
C SER A 3 43.31 51.33 -35.79
N CYS A 4 42.97 51.53 -34.50
CA CYS A 4 43.91 51.39 -33.39
C CYS A 4 43.56 50.24 -32.43
N MET A 5 42.31 49.75 -32.43
CA MET A 5 41.91 48.60 -31.59
C MET A 5 42.26 47.24 -32.20
N ASP A 6 42.29 47.10 -33.53
CA ASP A 6 42.58 45.80 -34.16
C ASP A 6 44.04 45.38 -34.05
N TRP A 7 44.97 46.33 -33.87
CA TRP A 7 46.38 46.01 -33.68
C TRP A 7 46.70 45.51 -32.26
N ILE A 8 45.94 45.96 -31.26
CA ILE A 8 46.12 45.54 -29.87
C ILE A 8 45.61 44.10 -29.69
N LEU A 9 44.54 43.69 -30.39
CA LEU A 9 44.06 42.31 -30.32
C LEU A 9 45.04 41.29 -30.93
N ASP A 10 45.72 41.63 -32.04
CA ASP A 10 46.67 40.70 -32.69
C ASP A 10 47.94 40.47 -31.85
N GLN A 11 48.35 41.48 -31.06
CA GLN A 11 49.52 41.38 -30.17
C GLN A 11 49.23 40.60 -28.88
N VAL A 12 47.99 40.54 -28.42
CA VAL A 12 47.60 39.78 -27.21
C VAL A 12 47.43 38.29 -27.53
N ILE A 13 46.98 37.93 -28.74
CA ILE A 13 46.76 36.53 -29.14
C ILE A 13 48.08 35.78 -29.37
N LYS A 14 49.18 36.46 -29.71
CA LYS A 14 50.49 35.82 -29.99
C LYS A 14 51.37 35.57 -28.76
N LYS A 15 50.95 35.96 -27.55
CA LYS A 15 51.80 35.89 -26.34
C LYS A 15 51.31 34.96 -25.22
N LEU A 16 50.30 34.12 -25.47
CA LEU A 16 49.86 33.13 -24.49
C LEU A 16 50.36 31.73 -24.87
N PRO A 17 51.00 31.00 -23.94
CA PRO A 17 51.46 29.64 -24.19
C PRO A 17 50.24 28.76 -24.51
N GLY A 18 50.33 28.02 -25.62
CA GLY A 18 49.27 27.23 -26.22
C GLY A 18 48.84 26.01 -25.39
N GLY A 19 48.20 26.25 -24.24
CA GLY A 19 47.58 25.23 -23.40
C GLY A 19 46.17 25.60 -22.90
N GLY A 20 45.82 26.88 -22.83
CA GLY A 20 44.58 27.32 -22.16
C GLY A 20 43.28 26.99 -22.89
N TYR A 21 43.27 26.86 -24.22
CA TYR A 21 42.04 26.58 -24.98
C TYR A 21 41.61 25.11 -24.92
N GLN A 22 42.56 24.17 -24.90
CA GLN A 22 42.25 22.75 -24.74
C GLN A 22 41.76 22.45 -23.32
N GLU A 23 42.40 23.03 -22.31
CA GLU A 23 42.05 22.84 -20.90
C GLU A 23 40.65 23.40 -20.56
N PHE A 24 40.26 24.53 -21.19
CA PHE A 24 38.92 25.10 -21.04
C PHE A 24 37.83 24.28 -21.76
N GLN A 25 38.13 23.74 -22.95
CA GLN A 25 37.20 22.83 -23.64
C GLN A 25 37.00 21.54 -22.87
N GLU A 26 38.09 20.94 -22.37
CA GLU A 26 38.08 19.69 -21.60
C GLU A 26 37.34 19.87 -20.26
N GLN A 27 37.52 21.00 -19.57
CA GLN A 27 36.72 21.34 -18.38
C GLN A 27 35.24 21.58 -18.70
N SER A 28 34.92 22.20 -19.84
CA SER A 28 33.53 22.43 -20.25
C SER A 28 32.80 21.13 -20.60
N GLU A 29 33.48 20.18 -21.26
CA GLU A 29 32.95 18.86 -21.61
C GLU A 29 32.84 17.96 -20.38
N GLN A 30 33.84 17.97 -19.49
CA GLN A 30 33.76 17.27 -18.21
C GLN A 30 32.64 17.83 -17.32
N SER A 31 32.41 19.15 -17.32
CA SER A 31 31.29 19.75 -16.57
C SER A 31 29.92 19.35 -17.14
N LYS A 32 29.79 19.27 -18.47
CA LYS A 32 28.57 18.78 -19.15
C LYS A 32 28.35 17.30 -18.92
N GLN A 33 29.37 16.45 -19.03
CA GLN A 33 29.26 15.02 -18.69
C GLN A 33 28.91 14.81 -17.22
N LYS A 34 29.55 15.53 -16.29
CA LYS A 34 29.25 15.48 -14.86
C LYS A 34 27.82 15.95 -14.56
N LYS A 35 27.34 17.00 -15.24
CA LYS A 35 25.96 17.50 -15.12
C LYS A 35 24.94 16.51 -15.68
N ASN A 36 25.23 15.85 -16.81
CA ASN A 36 24.36 14.85 -17.44
C ASN A 36 24.31 13.53 -16.66
N ASN A 37 25.43 13.10 -16.07
CA ASN A 37 25.48 11.91 -15.20
C ASN A 37 24.70 12.11 -13.90
N THR A 38 24.72 13.34 -13.36
CA THR A 38 23.93 13.68 -12.16
C THR A 38 22.44 13.79 -12.49
N ALA A 39 22.07 14.34 -13.66
CA ALA A 39 20.68 14.43 -14.12
C ALA A 39 20.08 13.06 -14.50
N MET A 40 20.86 12.16 -15.13
CA MET A 40 20.44 10.79 -15.42
C MET A 40 20.27 9.95 -14.14
N LYS A 41 21.16 10.09 -13.14
CA LYS A 41 21.01 9.40 -11.84
C LYS A 41 19.79 9.90 -11.07
N TYR A 42 19.53 11.21 -11.05
CA TYR A 42 18.36 11.76 -10.36
C TYR A 42 17.05 11.29 -10.98
N SER A 43 16.95 11.18 -12.32
CA SER A 43 15.74 10.70 -12.99
C SER A 43 15.40 9.25 -12.63
N THR A 44 16.38 8.35 -12.66
CA THR A 44 16.15 6.92 -12.37
C THR A 44 15.89 6.67 -10.88
N VAL A 45 16.64 7.33 -9.99
CA VAL A 45 16.44 7.21 -8.53
C VAL A 45 15.07 7.77 -8.13
N THR A 46 14.67 8.92 -8.69
CA THR A 46 13.35 9.50 -8.40
C THR A 46 12.22 8.59 -8.89
N ARG A 47 12.37 7.97 -10.07
CA ARG A 47 11.40 6.99 -10.58
C ARG A 47 11.29 5.76 -9.66
N ILE A 48 12.41 5.21 -9.20
CA ILE A 48 12.42 4.08 -8.26
C ILE A 48 11.73 4.45 -6.95
N ILE A 49 12.02 5.62 -6.38
CA ILE A 49 11.38 6.11 -5.15
C ILE A 49 9.87 6.25 -5.35
N ILE A 50 9.41 6.84 -6.46
CA ILE A 50 7.98 6.99 -6.77
C ILE A 50 7.31 5.62 -6.90
N THR A 51 7.95 4.64 -7.57
CA THR A 51 7.41 3.29 -7.69
C THR A 51 7.28 2.59 -6.34
N ILE A 52 8.28 2.71 -5.46
CA ILE A 52 8.21 2.14 -4.10
C ILE A 52 7.09 2.80 -3.31
N LEU A 53 6.96 4.14 -3.37
CA LEU A 53 5.87 4.86 -2.70
C LEU A 53 4.50 4.43 -3.20
N PHE A 54 4.34 4.19 -4.51
CA PHE A 54 3.09 3.69 -5.09
C PHE A 54 2.75 2.27 -4.59
N ILE A 55 3.73 1.37 -4.55
CA ILE A 55 3.55 0.01 -4.04
C ILE A 55 3.18 0.05 -2.56
N VAL A 56 3.90 0.84 -1.75
CA VAL A 56 3.61 0.99 -0.33
C VAL A 56 2.22 1.58 -0.13
N ALA A 57 1.85 2.65 -0.86
CA ALA A 57 0.53 3.27 -0.75
C ALA A 57 -0.62 2.29 -1.07
N HIS A 58 -0.46 1.46 -2.12
CA HIS A 58 -1.46 0.43 -2.46
C HIS A 58 -1.49 -0.72 -1.46
N VAL A 59 -0.36 -1.06 -0.83
CA VAL A 59 -0.30 -2.09 0.22
C VAL A 59 -0.82 -1.57 1.56
N THR A 60 -0.79 -0.26 1.80
CA THR A 60 -1.31 0.35 3.04
C THR A 60 -2.82 0.53 3.07
N GLN A 61 -3.53 0.32 1.96
CA GLN A 61 -5.00 0.35 1.97
C GLN A 61 -5.52 -0.96 2.54
N ALA A 62 -5.69 -0.94 3.86
CA ALA A 62 -5.98 -2.11 4.67
C ALA A 62 -7.17 -1.76 5.57
N TYR A 63 -8.27 -2.48 5.39
CA TYR A 63 -9.50 -2.29 6.16
C TYR A 63 -9.51 -3.17 7.41
N ARG A 64 -10.28 -2.73 8.41
CA ARG A 64 -10.43 -3.42 9.70
C ARG A 64 -11.73 -4.21 9.75
N ILE A 65 -11.65 -5.48 10.11
CA ILE A 65 -12.82 -6.34 10.30
C ILE A 65 -12.93 -6.75 11.76
N ALA A 66 -14.04 -6.37 12.37
CA ALA A 66 -14.69 -6.84 13.59
C ALA A 66 -15.57 -8.09 13.42
N VAL A 67 -15.42 -9.16 14.21
CA VAL A 67 -16.51 -10.15 14.37
C VAL A 67 -16.92 -10.31 15.84
N LEU A 68 -18.20 -10.05 16.12
CA LEU A 68 -18.88 -10.16 17.42
C LEU A 68 -19.64 -11.47 17.52
N HIS A 69 -19.40 -12.19 18.61
CA HIS A 69 -19.91 -13.54 18.84
C HIS A 69 -21.01 -13.50 19.90
N THR A 70 -22.27 -13.63 19.49
CA THR A 70 -23.46 -13.66 20.35
C THR A 70 -24.32 -14.89 20.03
N PHE A 71 -23.68 -15.96 19.55
CA PHE A 71 -24.32 -17.17 19.04
C PHE A 71 -23.92 -18.41 19.86
N ALA A 72 -24.85 -19.00 20.60
CA ALA A 72 -24.56 -20.09 21.54
C ALA A 72 -24.17 -21.44 20.87
N SER A 73 -23.01 -21.51 20.22
CA SER A 73 -22.43 -22.73 19.62
C SER A 73 -20.93 -22.55 19.33
N ILE A 74 -20.32 -23.58 18.76
CA ILE A 74 -18.98 -23.55 18.19
C ILE A 74 -19.10 -23.29 16.69
N CYS A 75 -18.40 -22.27 16.19
CA CYS A 75 -18.40 -21.93 14.79
C CYS A 75 -16.97 -21.81 14.23
N LYS A 76 -16.83 -21.97 12.91
CA LYS A 76 -15.60 -21.74 12.16
C LYS A 76 -15.79 -20.47 11.35
N ILE A 77 -14.85 -19.55 11.51
CA ILE A 77 -14.86 -18.26 10.82
C ILE A 77 -13.63 -18.18 9.94
N TYR A 78 -13.84 -17.83 8.68
CA TYR A 78 -12.78 -17.64 7.72
C TYR A 78 -13.18 -16.57 6.72
N VAL A 79 -12.20 -15.94 6.11
CA VAL A 79 -12.38 -14.90 5.12
C VAL A 79 -11.83 -15.39 3.80
N THR A 80 -12.57 -15.12 2.72
CA THR A 80 -12.18 -15.42 1.36
C THR A 80 -12.12 -14.15 0.52
N ASP A 81 -11.52 -14.25 -0.67
CA ASP A 81 -11.55 -13.23 -1.71
C ASP A 81 -12.89 -13.15 -2.47
N CYS A 82 -13.98 -13.68 -1.89
CA CYS A 82 -15.28 -13.91 -2.53
C CYS A 82 -15.28 -14.87 -3.74
N ASN A 83 -14.12 -15.28 -4.25
CA ASN A 83 -13.97 -16.24 -5.35
C ASN A 83 -13.56 -17.63 -4.85
N GLY A 84 -13.57 -17.85 -3.54
CA GLY A 84 -13.30 -19.14 -2.89
C GLY A 84 -11.86 -19.33 -2.41
N LYS A 85 -10.94 -18.39 -2.67
CA LYS A 85 -9.59 -18.44 -2.07
C LYS A 85 -9.67 -17.96 -0.64
N VAL A 86 -9.28 -18.82 0.30
CA VAL A 86 -9.18 -18.44 1.72
C VAL A 86 -7.99 -17.50 1.91
N ILE A 87 -8.26 -16.29 2.36
CA ILE A 87 -7.24 -15.27 2.67
C ILE A 87 -6.93 -15.22 4.17
N ARG A 88 -7.88 -15.63 5.02
CA ARG A 88 -7.68 -15.78 6.47
C ARG A 88 -8.56 -16.90 7.01
N ASN A 89 -8.05 -17.68 7.96
CA ASN A 89 -8.81 -18.72 8.63
C ASN A 89 -8.60 -18.61 10.14
N SER A 90 -9.61 -18.15 10.87
CA SER A 90 -9.57 -18.04 12.33
C SER A 90 -9.71 -19.39 13.03
N GLY A 91 -10.02 -20.45 12.27
CA GLY A 91 -10.17 -21.81 12.79
C GLY A 91 -11.47 -22.00 13.56
N ARG A 92 -11.47 -22.99 14.45
CA ARG A 92 -12.61 -23.34 15.31
C ARG A 92 -12.64 -22.40 16.51
N LYS A 93 -13.76 -21.73 16.73
CA LYS A 93 -13.98 -20.79 17.83
C LYS A 93 -15.28 -21.08 18.55
N GLU A 94 -15.30 -20.79 19.84
CA GLU A 94 -16.54 -20.72 20.59
C GLU A 94 -17.21 -19.39 20.25
N CYS A 95 -18.43 -19.47 19.75
CA CYS A 95 -19.22 -18.31 19.33
C CYS A 95 -20.25 -17.92 20.39
N SER A 96 -20.29 -18.70 21.47
CA SER A 96 -21.00 -18.43 22.71
C SER A 96 -20.14 -17.49 23.54
N SER A 97 -20.51 -16.22 23.63
CA SER A 97 -19.85 -15.31 24.56
C SER A 97 -20.91 -14.57 25.36
N GLY A 98 -20.97 -14.88 26.66
CA GLY A 98 -21.73 -14.10 27.65
C GLY A 98 -21.20 -12.68 27.87
N SER A 99 -20.16 -12.24 27.13
CA SER A 99 -19.47 -10.97 27.38
C SER A 99 -19.10 -10.16 26.12
N GLY A 100 -19.76 -10.39 24.96
CA GLY A 100 -19.54 -9.55 23.76
C GLY A 100 -18.08 -9.51 23.27
N VAL A 101 -17.31 -10.59 23.47
CA VAL A 101 -15.88 -10.62 23.12
C VAL A 101 -15.70 -10.51 21.61
N LYS A 102 -15.04 -9.42 21.19
CA LYS A 102 -14.55 -9.15 19.84
C LYS A 102 -13.39 -10.10 19.57
N PHE A 103 -13.62 -11.20 18.85
CA PHE A 103 -12.61 -12.26 18.79
C PHE A 103 -11.66 -12.17 17.60
N ASP A 104 -12.06 -11.52 16.51
CA ASP A 104 -11.24 -11.45 15.31
C ASP A 104 -11.23 -10.03 14.76
N ILE A 105 -10.29 -9.21 15.26
CA ILE A 105 -9.91 -7.98 14.58
C ILE A 105 -8.90 -8.34 13.49
N TRP A 106 -9.18 -7.97 12.25
CA TRP A 106 -8.24 -8.11 11.15
C TRP A 106 -8.03 -6.77 10.46
N ASP A 107 -6.85 -6.18 10.64
CA ASP A 107 -6.51 -4.82 10.16
C ASP A 107 -5.86 -4.80 8.77
N GLN A 108 -5.94 -5.88 7.99
CA GLN A 108 -5.28 -5.98 6.66
C GLN A 108 -6.24 -6.54 5.61
N ALA A 109 -7.52 -6.19 5.71
CA ALA A 109 -8.50 -6.68 4.76
C ALA A 109 -8.36 -5.99 3.39
N PRO A 110 -8.49 -6.74 2.28
CA PRO A 110 -8.43 -6.17 0.93
C PRO A 110 -9.70 -5.37 0.60
N ASP A 111 -9.72 -4.74 -0.58
CA ASP A 111 -10.88 -3.98 -1.08
C ASP A 111 -12.16 -4.80 -1.19
N LEU A 112 -12.07 -6.11 -1.47
CA LEU A 112 -13.22 -7.00 -1.59
C LEU A 112 -12.92 -8.32 -0.87
N TYR A 113 -13.78 -8.68 0.07
CA TYR A 113 -13.65 -9.92 0.81
C TYR A 113 -15.01 -10.42 1.28
N CYS A 114 -15.08 -11.73 1.51
CA CYS A 114 -16.27 -12.40 2.00
C CYS A 114 -15.95 -13.08 3.33
N VAL A 115 -16.64 -12.66 4.39
CA VAL A 115 -16.53 -13.32 5.70
C VAL A 115 -17.53 -14.47 5.73
N HIS A 116 -17.04 -15.67 6.01
CA HIS A 116 -17.84 -16.88 6.11
C HIS A 116 -17.91 -17.32 7.57
N VAL A 117 -19.12 -17.67 8.00
CA VAL A 117 -19.39 -18.22 9.32
C VAL A 117 -20.10 -19.56 9.15
N TYR A 118 -19.54 -20.57 9.82
CA TYR A 118 -19.99 -21.95 9.71
C TYR A 118 -20.21 -22.53 11.11
N PRO A 119 -21.45 -22.79 11.53
CA PRO A 119 -21.72 -23.55 12.74
C PRO A 119 -21.25 -24.99 12.57
N LEU A 120 -20.41 -25.50 13.47
CA LEU A 120 -19.95 -26.90 13.39
C LEU A 120 -21.07 -27.90 13.71
N THR A 121 -22.08 -27.46 14.45
CA THR A 121 -23.24 -28.27 14.84
C THR A 121 -24.24 -28.47 13.69
N VAL A 122 -24.35 -27.50 12.78
CA VAL A 122 -25.22 -27.56 11.59
C VAL A 122 -24.46 -27.07 10.36
N PRO A 123 -23.59 -27.93 9.78
CA PRO A 123 -22.77 -27.61 8.61
C PRO A 123 -23.47 -26.96 7.41
N LYS A 124 -24.74 -27.31 7.20
CA LYS A 124 -25.49 -26.91 6.01
C LYS A 124 -25.95 -25.46 6.06
N ASP A 125 -25.94 -24.85 7.25
CA ASP A 125 -26.27 -23.44 7.44
C ASP A 125 -25.00 -22.60 7.39
N ASN A 126 -24.28 -22.60 6.27
CA ASN A 126 -23.20 -21.63 6.09
C ASN A 126 -23.78 -20.26 5.73
N ARG A 127 -23.29 -19.18 6.34
CA ARG A 127 -23.64 -17.82 5.94
C ARG A 127 -22.39 -17.05 5.61
N TYR A 128 -22.54 -16.09 4.70
CA TYR A 128 -21.47 -15.18 4.35
C TYR A 128 -21.97 -13.77 4.12
N LEU A 129 -21.08 -12.80 4.31
CA LEU A 129 -21.28 -11.40 4.00
C LEU A 129 -20.11 -10.92 3.15
N MET A 130 -20.46 -10.30 2.03
CA MET A 130 -19.52 -9.60 1.16
C MET A 130 -19.36 -8.17 1.66
N ILE A 131 -18.13 -7.71 1.75
CA ILE A 131 -17.79 -6.36 2.17
C ILE A 131 -16.86 -5.73 1.13
N THR A 132 -17.01 -4.43 0.90
CA THR A 132 -16.27 -3.72 -0.14
C THR A 132 -15.79 -2.37 0.35
N LYS A 133 -14.46 -2.19 0.37
CA LYS A 133 -13.77 -0.91 0.61
C LYS A 133 -14.18 -0.18 1.90
N GLU A 134 -14.46 -0.94 2.96
CA GLU A 134 -14.86 -0.38 4.25
C GLU A 134 -14.40 -1.25 5.43
N ASP A 135 -14.24 -0.59 6.57
CA ASP A 135 -14.14 -1.25 7.86
C ASP A 135 -15.49 -1.90 8.19
N ALA A 136 -15.47 -3.13 8.69
CA ALA A 136 -16.67 -3.87 8.98
C ALA A 136 -16.77 -4.29 10.43
N CYS A 137 -17.97 -4.25 10.96
CA CYS A 137 -18.33 -4.88 12.23
C CYS A 137 -19.43 -5.90 11.94
N ILE A 138 -19.14 -7.18 12.15
CA ILE A 138 -20.07 -8.28 11.86
C ILE A 138 -20.55 -8.85 13.17
N SER A 139 -21.87 -8.97 13.34
CA SER A 139 -22.49 -9.62 14.49
C SER A 139 -23.08 -10.96 14.10
N ILE A 140 -22.77 -11.99 14.88
CA ILE A 140 -23.29 -13.34 14.75
C ILE A 140 -24.21 -13.58 15.94
N ASP A 141 -25.51 -13.36 15.75
CA ASP A 141 -26.52 -13.40 16.81
C ASP A 141 -27.39 -14.66 16.71
N GLY A 142 -27.72 -15.27 17.85
CA GLY A 142 -28.82 -16.24 17.96
C GLY A 142 -28.47 -17.52 18.72
N THR A 143 -29.14 -18.61 18.34
CA THR A 143 -29.02 -19.93 18.98
C THR A 143 -28.81 -21.01 17.93
N LEU A 144 -28.40 -22.21 18.35
CA LEU A 144 -28.19 -23.38 17.50
C LEU A 144 -29.26 -23.62 16.42
N PHE A 145 -30.53 -23.29 16.71
CA PHE A 145 -31.67 -23.54 15.83
C PHE A 145 -32.08 -22.33 14.98
N SER A 146 -31.69 -21.13 15.39
CA SER A 146 -32.06 -19.89 14.71
C SER A 146 -30.99 -18.85 14.98
N TRP A 147 -30.23 -18.53 13.93
CA TRP A 147 -29.13 -17.58 14.00
C TRP A 147 -29.05 -16.71 12.75
N SER A 148 -28.44 -15.55 12.90
CA SER A 148 -28.29 -14.57 11.85
C SER A 148 -26.90 -13.95 11.86
N MET A 149 -26.47 -13.52 10.69
CA MET A 149 -25.23 -12.78 10.48
C MET A 149 -25.60 -11.41 9.92
N LYS A 150 -25.18 -10.34 10.58
CA LYS A 150 -25.53 -8.96 10.18
C LYS A 150 -24.33 -8.03 10.31
N SER A 151 -24.24 -7.07 9.41
CA SER A 151 -23.34 -5.93 9.60
C SER A 151 -23.91 -5.00 10.68
N LYS A 152 -23.02 -4.43 11.49
CA LYS A 152 -23.28 -3.46 12.54
C LYS A 152 -22.47 -2.19 12.28
N PRO A 153 -22.88 -1.06 12.85
CA PRO A 153 -22.04 0.14 12.87
C PRO A 153 -20.62 -0.17 13.40
N THR A 154 -19.60 0.35 12.73
CA THR A 154 -18.18 0.13 13.09
C THR A 154 -17.85 0.54 14.53
N LYS A 155 -18.51 1.58 15.05
CA LYS A 155 -18.42 2.02 16.45
C LYS A 155 -18.69 0.89 17.47
N ASP A 156 -19.57 -0.05 17.16
CA ASP A 156 -19.91 -1.15 18.08
C ASP A 156 -18.69 -2.10 18.23
N CYS A 157 -17.88 -2.24 17.17
CA CYS A 157 -16.65 -3.04 17.18
C CYS A 157 -15.40 -2.26 17.57
N PHE A 158 -15.30 -0.97 17.25
CA PHE A 158 -14.02 -0.25 17.35
C PHE A 158 -13.97 0.87 18.40
N GLY A 159 -15.10 1.22 19.04
CA GLY A 159 -15.17 2.27 20.05
C GLY A 159 -15.56 3.61 19.45
#